data_AF-A0AAD3HLB3-F1
#
_entry.id   AF-A0AAD3HLB3-F1
#
_cell.length_a   1.000
_cell.length_b   1.000
_cell.length_c   1.000
_cell.angle_alpha   90.00
_cell.angle_beta   90.00
_cell.angle_gamma   90.00
#
_symmetry.space_group_name_H-M   'P 1'
#
loop_
_entity.id
_entity.type
_entity.pdbx_description
1 polymer ?
#
loop_
_entity_poly.entity_id
_entity_poly.type
_entity_poly.pdbx_seq_one_letter_code
_entity_poly.pdbx_strand_id
1 'polypeptide(L)'
;WAFSGHGRCERVPQQGRYDTPRACATAYPAAERQGLLFVLPKPLPPPLRLAASAGGSGGAPNADLAAALAEAAEAEARIPLVTELEEPGGGGWVAQDVWRDLPYDWSTLMENVLDSSHVPFTHHASMSNRDVIGPYDLKLTSPLTQQGFTGMWKTGPRAGKLGSQSTQFVAPGFMRHRLDGGAFSSLTVVYAVPMRPGKCRLINRNII
;
A
#
# COMPACT_ATOMS: atom_id res chain seq x y z
N TRP A 1 1.20 31.41 -1.10
CA TRP A 1 2.03 30.87 -2.20
C TRP A 1 1.17 29.84 -2.91
N ALA A 2 1.26 29.72 -4.24
CA ALA A 2 0.52 28.71 -5.02
C ALA A 2 1.49 27.87 -5.85
N PHE A 3 1.17 26.58 -6.02
CA PHE A 3 2.02 25.61 -6.68
C PHE A 3 1.25 24.78 -7.70
N SER A 4 1.92 24.39 -8.78
CA SER A 4 1.40 23.40 -9.73
C SER A 4 1.43 21.99 -9.15
N GLY A 5 0.78 21.02 -9.81
CA GLY A 5 0.82 19.60 -9.46
C GLY A 5 2.21 18.95 -9.53
N HIS A 6 3.20 19.64 -10.10
CA HIS A 6 4.60 19.19 -10.17
C HIS A 6 5.54 19.98 -9.25
N GLY A 7 4.98 20.81 -8.35
CA GLY A 7 5.73 21.53 -7.33
C GLY A 7 6.29 22.88 -7.76
N ARG A 8 5.99 23.38 -8.97
CA ARG A 8 6.44 24.72 -9.40
C ARG A 8 5.68 25.79 -8.64
N CYS A 9 6.36 26.81 -8.13
CA CYS A 9 5.71 28.01 -7.62
C CYS A 9 5.13 28.86 -8.76
N GLU A 10 3.85 29.19 -8.71
CA GLU A 10 3.16 29.98 -9.74
C GLU A 10 2.76 31.36 -9.25
N ARG A 11 2.69 31.56 -7.93
CA ARG A 11 2.30 32.84 -7.33
C ARG A 11 2.89 33.02 -5.93
N VAL A 12 3.60 34.13 -5.74
CA VAL A 12 3.99 34.64 -4.41
C VAL A 12 3.11 35.86 -4.09
N PRO A 13 2.17 35.77 -3.13
CA PRO A 13 1.21 36.85 -2.84
C PRO A 13 1.87 38.21 -2.51
N GLN A 14 3.06 38.19 -1.91
CA GLN A 14 3.85 39.38 -1.55
C GLN A 14 4.66 39.96 -2.72
N GLN A 15 4.40 39.55 -3.97
CA GLN A 15 5.11 40.00 -5.17
C GLN A 15 6.61 39.67 -5.21
N GLY A 16 7.03 38.60 -4.52
CA GLY A 16 8.39 38.09 -4.59
C GLY A 16 8.68 37.28 -5.87
N ARG A 17 9.97 37.04 -6.16
CA ARG A 17 10.40 36.18 -7.27
C ARG A 17 9.96 34.73 -7.04
N TYR A 18 9.17 34.20 -7.96
CA TYR A 18 8.70 32.81 -7.98
C TYR A 18 9.40 31.96 -9.06
N ASP A 19 10.12 32.60 -9.98
CA ASP A 19 10.87 32.03 -11.10
C ASP A 19 12.23 31.48 -10.69
N THR A 20 12.34 30.90 -9.49
CA THR A 20 13.61 30.35 -8.99
C THR A 20 13.42 28.91 -8.50
N PRO A 21 14.43 28.02 -8.66
CA PRO A 21 14.35 26.66 -8.12
C PRO A 21 14.11 26.63 -6.61
N ARG A 22 14.57 27.66 -5.88
CA ARG A 22 14.38 27.81 -4.43
C ARG A 22 12.93 28.13 -4.04
N ALA A 23 12.14 28.65 -4.96
CA ALA A 23 10.71 28.89 -4.73
C ALA A 23 9.86 27.63 -4.96
N CYS A 24 10.38 26.62 -5.65
CA CYS A 24 9.65 25.40 -5.98
C CYS A 24 9.68 24.36 -4.84
N ALA A 25 8.59 23.60 -4.70
CA ALA A 25 8.49 22.45 -3.82
C ALA A 25 8.94 21.17 -4.55
N THR A 26 9.43 20.20 -3.77
CA THR A 26 9.67 18.86 -4.31
C THR A 26 8.34 18.11 -4.40
N ALA A 27 7.98 17.69 -5.62
CA ALA A 27 6.80 16.88 -5.86
C ALA A 27 7.14 15.39 -5.96
N TYR A 28 6.19 14.55 -5.54
CA TYR A 28 6.31 13.09 -5.51
C TYR A 28 5.17 12.48 -6.32
N PRO A 29 5.38 11.35 -7.01
CA PRO A 29 4.29 10.59 -7.61
C PRO A 29 3.27 10.23 -6.53
N ALA A 30 2.00 10.53 -6.82
CA ALA A 30 0.88 10.18 -5.96
C ALA A 30 -0.33 9.78 -6.80
N ALA A 31 -1.08 8.81 -6.32
CA ALA A 31 -2.28 8.32 -6.97
C ALA A 31 -3.35 7.98 -5.93
N GLU A 32 -4.60 8.33 -6.23
CA GLU A 32 -5.75 7.84 -5.47
C GLU A 32 -6.20 6.51 -6.08
N ARG A 33 -6.24 5.46 -5.26
CA ARG A 33 -6.72 4.13 -5.67
C ARG A 33 -7.52 3.53 -4.54
N GLN A 34 -8.70 2.98 -4.84
CA GLN A 34 -9.54 2.29 -3.87
C GLN A 34 -9.82 3.12 -2.60
N GLY A 35 -10.04 4.44 -2.76
CA GLY A 35 -10.29 5.37 -1.66
C GLY A 35 -9.07 5.69 -0.77
N LEU A 36 -7.86 5.28 -1.17
CA LEU A 36 -6.60 5.57 -0.47
C LEU A 36 -5.67 6.42 -1.34
N LEU A 37 -4.90 7.30 -0.70
CA LEU A 37 -3.83 8.06 -1.34
C LEU A 37 -2.49 7.32 -1.17
N PHE A 38 -1.90 6.91 -2.29
CA PHE A 38 -0.57 6.31 -2.34
C PHE A 38 0.44 7.37 -2.75
N VAL A 39 1.61 7.38 -2.10
CA VAL A 39 2.72 8.27 -2.41
C VAL A 39 4.00 7.46 -2.52
N LEU A 40 4.72 7.59 -3.63
CA LEU A 40 6.05 7.02 -3.77
C LEU A 40 7.08 8.00 -3.17
N PRO A 41 7.88 7.63 -2.17
CA PRO A 41 8.88 8.51 -1.55
C PRO A 41 10.14 8.71 -2.42
N LYS A 42 9.98 8.69 -3.76
CA LYS A 42 10.99 9.05 -4.75
C LYS A 42 10.45 10.28 -5.49
N PRO A 43 11.12 11.44 -5.41
CA PRO A 43 10.56 12.65 -6.01
C PRO A 43 10.53 12.55 -7.55
N LEU A 44 9.55 13.22 -8.18
CA LEU A 44 9.25 13.10 -9.62
C LEU A 44 10.51 13.24 -10.51
N PRO A 45 10.65 12.55 -11.65
CA PRO A 45 11.80 12.76 -12.53
C PRO A 45 11.99 14.23 -12.94
N PRO A 46 13.24 14.73 -13.12
CA PRO A 46 13.50 16.13 -13.45
C PRO A 46 12.70 16.68 -14.65
N PRO A 47 12.47 15.94 -15.76
CA PRO A 47 11.64 16.43 -16.86
C PRO A 47 10.22 16.80 -16.45
N LEU A 48 9.61 16.07 -15.51
CA LEU A 48 8.27 16.38 -14.98
C LEU A 48 8.28 17.56 -14.01
N ARG A 49 9.40 17.79 -13.31
CA ARG A 49 9.59 18.98 -12.48
C ARG A 49 9.86 20.24 -13.32
N LEU A 50 10.56 20.09 -14.44
CA LEU A 50 11.06 21.18 -15.30
C LEU A 50 10.14 21.55 -16.46
N ALA A 51 9.30 20.64 -16.97
CA ALA A 51 8.23 20.95 -17.92
C ALA A 51 7.28 22.04 -17.37
N ALA A 52 7.23 22.19 -16.04
CA ALA A 52 6.57 23.30 -15.40
C ALA A 52 7.33 24.63 -15.54
N SER A 53 8.66 24.70 -15.64
CA SER A 53 9.42 25.96 -15.62
C SER A 53 9.47 26.76 -16.94
N ALA A 54 8.91 26.26 -18.04
CA ALA A 54 9.07 26.86 -19.36
C ALA A 54 8.18 28.11 -19.59
N GLY A 55 8.67 29.26 -19.13
CA GLY A 55 8.53 30.54 -19.84
C GLY A 55 9.72 30.82 -20.77
N GLY A 56 10.64 29.87 -20.92
CA GLY A 56 11.81 29.93 -21.80
C GLY A 56 11.82 28.74 -22.77
N SER A 57 12.22 29.01 -24.00
CA SER A 57 12.20 28.16 -25.20
C SER A 57 13.10 26.90 -25.18
N GLY A 58 13.34 26.31 -24.01
CA GLY A 58 14.20 25.13 -23.83
C GLY A 58 13.44 23.94 -23.25
N GLY A 59 12.31 23.57 -23.85
CA GLY A 59 11.55 22.38 -23.45
C GLY A 59 12.46 21.15 -23.49
N ALA A 60 12.39 20.31 -22.45
CA ALA A 60 13.02 18.99 -22.50
C ALA A 60 12.59 18.30 -23.82
N PRO A 61 13.49 17.65 -24.56
CA PRO A 61 13.11 16.97 -25.78
C PRO A 61 11.97 15.99 -25.47
N ASN A 62 10.97 15.91 -26.36
CA ASN A 62 9.73 15.14 -26.12
C ASN A 62 9.95 13.71 -25.62
N ALA A 63 11.10 13.09 -25.97
CA ALA A 63 11.50 11.77 -25.51
C ALA A 63 11.76 11.68 -23.99
N ASP A 64 12.38 12.71 -23.38
CA ASP A 64 12.70 12.71 -21.95
C ASP A 64 11.44 12.86 -21.08
N LEU A 65 10.46 13.64 -21.57
CA LEU A 65 9.16 13.76 -20.93
C LEU A 65 8.37 12.44 -21.01
N ALA A 66 8.37 11.80 -22.18
CA ALA A 66 7.70 10.52 -22.37
C ALA A 66 8.28 9.43 -21.46
N ALA A 67 9.62 9.36 -21.33
CA ALA A 67 10.27 8.43 -20.41
C ALA A 67 9.91 8.70 -18.95
N ALA A 68 9.88 9.97 -18.53
CA ALA A 68 9.49 10.34 -17.17
C ALA A 68 8.02 10.01 -16.84
N LEU A 69 7.11 10.19 -17.80
CA LEU A 69 5.71 9.78 -17.67
C LEU A 69 5.57 8.25 -17.57
N ALA A 70 6.33 7.51 -18.38
CA ALA A 70 6.36 6.06 -18.33
C ALA A 70 6.86 5.55 -16.97
N GLU A 71 7.92 6.14 -16.40
CA GLU A 71 8.40 5.80 -15.06
C GLU A 71 7.33 6.05 -13.98
N ALA A 72 6.61 7.16 -14.06
CA ALA A 72 5.54 7.48 -13.11
C ALA A 72 4.36 6.50 -13.23
N ALA A 73 3.96 6.15 -14.46
CA ALA A 73 2.91 5.17 -14.71
C ALA A 73 3.32 3.76 -14.24
N GLU A 74 4.59 3.37 -14.45
CA GLU A 74 5.12 2.09 -13.96
C GLU A 74 5.15 2.04 -12.43
N ALA A 75 5.55 3.13 -11.77
CA ALA A 75 5.50 3.23 -10.32
C ALA A 75 4.07 3.09 -9.77
N GLU A 76 3.09 3.72 -10.40
CA GLU A 76 1.69 3.59 -10.03
C GLU A 76 1.16 2.16 -10.28
N ALA A 77 1.57 1.51 -11.37
CA ALA A 77 1.20 0.13 -11.66
C ALA A 77 1.73 -0.89 -10.64
N ARG A 78 2.77 -0.53 -9.86
CA ARG A 78 3.31 -1.37 -8.78
C ARG A 78 2.58 -1.21 -7.45
N ILE A 79 1.59 -0.32 -7.34
CA ILE A 79 0.80 -0.18 -6.11
C ILE A 79 0.10 -1.52 -5.84
N PRO A 80 0.31 -2.15 -4.68
CA PRO A 80 -0.39 -3.38 -4.34
C PRO A 80 -1.84 -3.03 -4.01
N LEU A 81 -2.75 -3.43 -4.89
CA LEU A 81 -4.19 -3.19 -4.78
C LEU A 81 -4.96 -4.45 -4.42
N VAL A 82 -6.17 -4.27 -3.89
CA VAL A 82 -7.09 -5.39 -3.68
C VAL A 82 -7.88 -5.61 -4.96
N THR A 83 -7.49 -6.61 -5.75
CA THR A 83 -8.05 -6.88 -7.07
C THR A 83 -9.57 -7.01 -7.09
N GLU A 84 -10.15 -7.58 -6.03
CA GLU A 84 -11.58 -7.80 -5.84
C GLU A 84 -12.39 -6.49 -5.86
N LEU A 85 -11.81 -5.37 -5.40
CA LEU A 85 -12.47 -4.06 -5.41
C LEU A 85 -12.50 -3.40 -6.79
N GLU A 86 -11.73 -3.91 -7.76
CA GLU A 86 -11.70 -3.40 -9.15
C GLU A 86 -12.68 -4.14 -10.07
N GLU A 87 -13.33 -5.19 -9.58
CA GLU A 87 -14.34 -5.92 -10.34
C GLU A 87 -15.52 -5.00 -10.71
N PRO A 88 -16.21 -5.21 -11.85
CA PRO A 88 -17.34 -4.38 -12.25
C PRO A 88 -18.39 -4.26 -11.14
N GLY A 89 -18.77 -3.03 -10.78
CA GLY A 89 -19.69 -2.78 -9.66
C GLY A 89 -19.11 -3.10 -8.28
N GLY A 90 -17.79 -3.21 -8.15
CA GLY A 90 -17.09 -3.57 -6.92
C GLY A 90 -17.20 -5.05 -6.54
N GLY A 91 -17.65 -5.92 -7.46
CA GLY A 91 -17.79 -7.37 -7.20
C GLY A 91 -18.78 -7.76 -6.09
N GLY A 92 -19.58 -6.79 -5.60
CA GLY A 92 -20.43 -6.97 -4.41
C GLY A 92 -19.68 -6.88 -3.08
N TRP A 93 -18.38 -6.56 -3.11
CA TRP A 93 -17.54 -6.43 -1.93
C TRP A 93 -17.77 -5.12 -1.18
N VAL A 94 -17.75 -5.19 0.15
CA VAL A 94 -17.83 -4.02 1.02
C VAL A 94 -16.56 -3.91 1.86
N ALA A 95 -15.85 -2.78 1.74
CA ALA A 95 -14.64 -2.51 2.51
C ALA A 95 -14.94 -1.69 3.77
N GLN A 96 -14.50 -2.19 4.92
CA GLN A 96 -14.43 -1.45 6.18
C GLN A 96 -12.97 -1.17 6.52
N ASP A 97 -12.59 0.10 6.44
CA ASP A 97 -11.21 0.55 6.67
C ASP A 97 -11.02 1.10 8.08
N VAL A 98 -9.91 0.72 8.73
CA VAL A 98 -9.48 1.22 10.03
C VAL A 98 -8.00 1.57 9.95
N TRP A 99 -7.64 2.78 10.40
CA TRP A 99 -6.26 3.20 10.53
C TRP A 99 -5.87 3.42 11.99
N ARG A 100 -4.65 3.00 12.35
CA ARG A 100 -4.08 3.20 13.68
C ARG A 100 -2.60 3.50 13.60
N ASP A 101 -2.15 4.50 14.35
CA ASP A 101 -0.74 4.79 14.54
C ASP A 101 -0.19 3.93 15.68
N LEU A 102 0.86 3.17 15.39
CA LEU A 102 1.44 2.19 16.30
C LEU A 102 2.83 2.64 16.75
N PRO A 103 3.19 2.43 18.03
CA PRO A 103 4.46 2.87 18.59
C PRO A 103 5.62 1.90 18.32
N TYR A 104 5.61 1.20 17.19
CA TYR A 104 6.67 0.28 16.76
C TYR A 104 6.82 0.27 15.22
N ASP A 105 7.90 -0.35 14.75
CA ASP A 105 8.29 -0.34 13.35
C ASP A 105 7.32 -1.12 12.44
N TRP A 106 7.25 -0.73 11.16
CA TRP A 106 6.38 -1.37 10.17
C TRP A 106 6.73 -2.86 9.96
N SER A 107 8.01 -3.23 10.10
CA SER A 107 8.47 -4.62 9.96
C SER A 107 7.93 -5.49 11.08
N THR A 108 7.97 -5.01 12.33
CA THR A 108 7.35 -5.68 13.48
C THR A 108 5.84 -5.81 13.31
N LEU A 109 5.16 -4.80 12.76
CA LEU A 109 3.74 -4.93 12.39
C LEU A 109 3.55 -6.05 11.36
N MET A 110 4.36 -6.08 10.31
CA MET A 110 4.24 -7.08 9.24
C MET A 110 4.46 -8.51 9.75
N GLU A 111 5.49 -8.72 10.57
CA GLU A 111 5.73 -9.99 11.26
C GLU A 111 4.53 -10.40 12.12
N ASN A 112 4.00 -9.46 12.91
CA ASN A 112 2.84 -9.72 13.77
C ASN A 112 1.59 -10.13 12.98
N VAL A 113 1.28 -9.44 11.88
CA VAL A 113 0.05 -9.72 11.14
C VAL A 113 0.15 -10.95 10.25
N LEU A 114 1.37 -11.34 9.84
CA LEU A 114 1.62 -12.58 9.09
C LEU A 114 1.71 -13.82 9.98
N ASP A 115 2.05 -13.64 11.26
CA ASP A 115 2.07 -14.72 12.22
C ASP A 115 0.63 -15.15 12.58
N SER A 116 0.31 -16.43 12.36
CA SER A 116 -0.96 -17.00 12.81
C SER A 116 -0.88 -17.56 14.24
N SER A 117 0.33 -17.71 14.79
CA SER A 117 0.54 -18.36 16.07
C SER A 117 0.01 -17.56 17.26
N HIS A 118 -0.04 -16.22 17.18
CA HIS A 118 -0.60 -15.39 18.25
C HIS A 118 -2.12 -15.42 18.31
N VAL A 119 -2.80 -15.78 17.21
CA VAL A 119 -4.26 -15.62 17.06
C VAL A 119 -5.08 -16.31 18.16
N PRO A 120 -4.82 -17.59 18.53
CA PRO A 120 -5.49 -18.25 19.65
C PRO A 120 -5.34 -17.55 20.99
N PHE A 121 -4.23 -16.83 21.19
CA PHE A 121 -3.86 -16.24 22.48
C PHE A 121 -4.36 -14.79 22.59
N THR A 122 -3.94 -13.93 21.67
CA THR A 122 -4.24 -12.48 21.68
C THR A 122 -5.68 -12.20 21.27
N HIS A 123 -6.26 -13.05 20.41
CA HIS A 123 -7.65 -12.92 19.94
C HIS A 123 -8.54 -14.03 20.49
N HIS A 124 -8.24 -14.52 21.69
CA HIS A 124 -9.06 -15.49 22.41
C HIS A 124 -10.51 -14.99 22.55
N ALA A 125 -11.47 -15.88 22.27
CA ALA A 125 -12.91 -15.63 22.32
C ALA A 125 -13.41 -14.55 21.33
N SER A 126 -12.59 -14.11 20.38
CA SER A 126 -13.00 -13.21 19.29
C SER A 126 -12.77 -13.84 17.91
N MET A 127 -11.52 -14.14 17.56
CA MET A 127 -11.18 -14.76 16.26
C MET A 127 -10.83 -16.24 16.36
N SER A 128 -10.31 -16.68 17.51
CA SER A 128 -9.99 -18.08 17.78
C SER A 128 -10.08 -18.39 19.29
N ASN A 129 -9.76 -19.62 19.68
CA ASN A 129 -9.73 -20.09 21.06
C ASN A 129 -8.36 -20.70 21.38
N ARG A 130 -7.87 -20.54 22.61
CA ARG A 130 -6.63 -21.11 23.16
C ARG A 130 -6.65 -22.64 23.16
N ASP A 131 -7.82 -23.26 23.10
CA ASP A 131 -7.94 -24.71 22.94
C ASP A 131 -7.66 -25.17 21.51
N VAL A 132 -7.55 -24.22 20.57
CA VAL A 132 -7.26 -24.44 19.15
C VAL A 132 -5.82 -24.05 18.87
N ILE A 133 -4.88 -24.80 19.46
CA ILE A 133 -3.44 -24.67 19.22
C ILE A 133 -2.99 -25.82 18.31
N GLY A 134 -2.08 -25.53 17.39
CA GLY A 134 -1.48 -26.56 16.54
C GLY A 134 -0.29 -26.04 15.75
N PRO A 135 0.28 -26.88 14.87
CA PRO A 135 1.29 -26.43 13.92
C PRO A 135 0.66 -25.46 12.91
N TYR A 136 1.07 -24.21 12.98
CA TYR A 136 0.71 -23.19 12.00
C TYR A 136 1.69 -23.23 10.84
N ASP A 137 1.45 -24.18 9.94
CA ASP A 137 2.29 -24.41 8.78
C ASP A 137 1.74 -23.67 7.56
N LEU A 138 2.35 -22.53 7.21
CA LEU A 138 2.10 -21.92 5.90
C LEU A 138 2.79 -22.75 4.83
N LYS A 139 2.02 -23.33 3.91
CA LYS A 139 2.60 -23.98 2.72
C LYS A 139 2.74 -22.94 1.64
N LEU A 140 3.98 -22.59 1.28
CA LEU A 140 4.25 -21.64 0.21
C LEU A 140 3.70 -22.16 -1.12
N THR A 141 3.06 -21.27 -1.86
CA THR A 141 2.50 -21.54 -3.21
C THR A 141 3.25 -20.77 -4.29
N SER A 142 4.15 -19.86 -3.91
CA SER A 142 5.14 -19.23 -4.79
C SER A 142 6.56 -19.46 -4.25
N PRO A 143 7.60 -19.26 -5.07
CA PRO A 143 8.95 -19.05 -4.56
C PRO A 143 8.98 -17.90 -3.56
N LEU A 144 9.83 -18.02 -2.54
CA LEU A 144 10.15 -16.92 -1.63
C LEU A 144 11.13 -15.99 -2.33
N THR A 145 10.77 -14.70 -2.47
CA THR A 145 11.63 -13.69 -3.10
C THR A 145 11.71 -12.42 -2.23
N GLN A 146 12.58 -11.49 -2.62
CA GLN A 146 12.64 -10.17 -1.97
C GLN A 146 11.36 -9.35 -2.18
N GLN A 147 10.55 -9.69 -3.18
CA GLN A 147 9.30 -9.02 -3.50
C GLN A 147 8.12 -9.60 -2.70
N GLY A 148 8.30 -10.74 -2.05
CA GLY A 148 7.32 -11.35 -1.15
C GLY A 148 7.08 -12.83 -1.44
N PHE A 149 5.90 -13.31 -1.06
CA PHE A 149 5.50 -14.70 -1.23
C PHE A 149 3.98 -14.85 -1.18
N THR A 150 3.48 -15.97 -1.71
CA THR A 150 2.13 -16.45 -1.45
C THR A 150 2.19 -17.80 -0.73
N GLY A 151 1.18 -18.07 0.07
CA GLY A 151 1.05 -19.36 0.72
C GLY A 151 -0.37 -19.67 1.12
N MET A 152 -0.57 -20.90 1.57
CA MET A 152 -1.87 -21.43 1.97
C MET A 152 -1.79 -22.06 3.35
N TRP A 153 -2.71 -21.64 4.21
CA TRP A 153 -3.00 -22.29 5.47
C TRP A 153 -4.14 -23.30 5.23
N LYS A 154 -3.84 -24.60 5.33
CA LYS A 154 -4.86 -25.65 5.13
C LYS A 154 -5.94 -25.62 6.21
N THR A 155 -5.52 -25.43 7.46
CA THR A 155 -6.40 -25.33 8.64
C THR A 155 -6.35 -23.94 9.28
N GLY A 156 -5.19 -23.28 9.24
CA GLY A 156 -4.98 -21.94 9.79
C GLY A 156 -5.25 -21.84 11.30
N PRO A 157 -5.37 -20.62 11.85
CA PRO A 157 -5.56 -20.38 13.28
C PRO A 157 -6.92 -20.80 13.83
N ARG A 158 -7.80 -21.35 12.98
CA ARG A 158 -9.21 -21.69 13.29
C ARG A 158 -9.51 -23.18 13.14
N ALA A 159 -8.47 -24.02 13.11
CA ALA A 159 -8.56 -25.48 12.93
C ALA A 159 -9.47 -25.91 11.75
N GLY A 160 -9.41 -25.17 10.64
CA GLY A 160 -10.13 -25.49 9.41
C GLY A 160 -11.64 -25.22 9.43
N LYS A 161 -12.20 -24.68 10.53
CA LYS A 161 -13.65 -24.42 10.67
C LYS A 161 -14.23 -23.53 9.56
N LEU A 162 -13.43 -22.62 9.01
CA LEU A 162 -13.85 -21.71 7.94
C LEU A 162 -13.18 -22.03 6.60
N GLY A 163 -12.60 -23.22 6.46
CA GLY A 163 -11.85 -23.61 5.26
C GLY A 163 -10.41 -23.11 5.24
N SER A 164 -9.78 -23.26 4.08
CA SER A 164 -8.40 -22.83 3.85
C SER A 164 -8.30 -21.31 3.72
N GLN A 165 -7.21 -20.75 4.20
CA GLN A 165 -6.91 -19.33 4.10
C GLN A 165 -5.67 -19.14 3.23
N SER A 166 -5.76 -18.32 2.20
CA SER A 166 -4.60 -17.92 1.41
C SER A 166 -3.97 -16.65 2.01
N THR A 167 -2.66 -16.53 1.84
CA THR A 167 -1.86 -15.39 2.26
C THR A 167 -1.04 -14.90 1.08
N GLN A 168 -0.97 -13.60 0.92
CA GLN A 168 -0.02 -12.94 0.05
C GLN A 168 0.68 -11.84 0.83
N PHE A 169 2.00 -11.85 0.79
CA PHE A 169 2.83 -10.75 1.23
C PHE A 169 3.49 -10.13 -0.01
N VAL A 170 3.41 -8.81 -0.13
CA VAL A 170 4.13 -8.01 -1.13
C VAL A 170 4.99 -7.01 -0.37
N ALA A 171 6.29 -7.13 -0.54
CA ALA A 171 7.24 -6.29 0.16
C ALA A 171 7.11 -4.81 -0.28
N PRO A 172 7.39 -3.86 0.63
CA PRO A 172 7.71 -4.07 2.04
C PRO A 172 6.46 -4.18 2.93
N GLY A 173 5.39 -3.46 2.58
CA GLY A 173 4.36 -3.09 3.55
C GLY A 173 2.97 -3.66 3.30
N PHE A 174 2.77 -4.57 2.35
CA PHE A 174 1.45 -5.08 2.02
C PHE A 174 1.31 -6.55 2.37
N MET A 175 0.25 -6.90 3.08
CA MET A 175 -0.22 -8.28 3.11
C MET A 175 -1.72 -8.36 2.91
N ARG A 176 -2.17 -9.51 2.43
CA ARG A 176 -3.58 -9.89 2.50
C ARG A 176 -3.74 -11.35 2.89
N HIS A 177 -4.80 -11.60 3.63
CA HIS A 177 -5.37 -12.91 3.82
C HIS A 177 -6.72 -12.98 3.13
N ARG A 178 -6.97 -14.04 2.39
CA ARG A 178 -8.29 -14.34 1.84
C ARG A 178 -8.79 -15.65 2.39
N LEU A 179 -10.04 -15.63 2.83
CA LEU A 179 -10.76 -16.77 3.36
C LEU A 179 -12.03 -16.94 2.53
N ASP A 180 -12.12 -18.04 1.80
CA ASP A 180 -13.32 -18.40 1.04
C ASP A 180 -14.17 -19.34 1.92
N GLY A 181 -15.07 -18.75 2.70
CA GLY A 181 -16.06 -19.49 3.48
C GLY A 181 -17.25 -19.87 2.61
N GLY A 182 -17.96 -20.95 2.96
CA GLY A 182 -19.00 -21.51 2.09
C GLY A 182 -20.05 -20.51 1.58
N ALA A 183 -20.55 -19.62 2.44
CA ALA A 183 -21.59 -18.64 2.09
C ALA A 183 -21.06 -17.22 1.82
N PHE A 184 -19.83 -16.92 2.21
CA PHE A 184 -19.20 -15.61 2.02
C PHE A 184 -17.68 -15.75 1.99
N SER A 185 -17.04 -14.91 1.18
CA SER A 185 -15.59 -14.75 1.21
C SER A 185 -15.25 -13.50 2.02
N SER A 186 -14.04 -13.46 2.55
CA SER A 186 -13.55 -12.28 3.25
C SER A 186 -12.07 -12.08 3.01
N LEU A 187 -11.65 -10.81 3.00
CA LEU A 187 -10.26 -10.41 2.98
C LEU A 187 -9.91 -9.58 4.20
N THR A 188 -8.77 -9.88 4.79
CA THR A 188 -8.08 -8.99 5.72
C THR A 188 -6.85 -8.47 5.00
N VAL A 189 -6.81 -7.16 4.74
CA VAL A 189 -5.73 -6.52 3.99
C VAL A 189 -5.05 -5.50 4.89
N VAL A 190 -3.73 -5.54 4.95
CA VAL A 190 -2.95 -4.61 5.76
C VAL A 190 -1.92 -3.89 4.90
N TYR A 191 -1.93 -2.57 4.99
CA TYR A 191 -0.80 -1.72 4.60
C TYR A 191 -0.10 -1.24 5.88
N ALA A 192 1.17 -1.60 6.03
CA ALA A 192 2.07 -1.07 7.04
C ALA A 192 2.81 0.14 6.46
N VAL A 193 2.46 1.35 6.91
CA VAL A 193 3.00 2.61 6.39
C VAL A 193 4.05 3.16 7.36
N PRO A 194 5.35 3.15 7.00
CA PRO A 194 6.38 3.76 7.85
C PRO A 194 6.13 5.27 7.98
N MET A 195 6.10 5.78 9.22
CA MET A 195 5.92 7.22 9.47
C MET A 195 7.22 7.90 9.88
N ARG A 196 8.01 7.21 10.71
CA ARG A 196 9.34 7.61 11.20
C ARG A 196 10.01 6.40 11.87
N PRO A 197 11.32 6.42 12.15
CA PRO A 197 11.98 5.31 12.83
C PRO A 197 11.23 4.84 14.07
N GLY A 198 10.90 3.54 14.11
CA GLY A 198 10.19 2.90 15.22
C GLY A 198 8.70 3.25 15.33
N LYS A 199 8.07 3.86 14.32
CA LYS A 199 6.61 4.09 14.27
C LYS A 199 6.03 3.88 12.88
N CYS A 200 4.91 3.17 12.82
CA CYS A 200 4.16 2.95 11.59
C CYS A 200 2.68 3.25 11.77
N ARG A 201 1.99 3.49 10.67
CA ARG A 201 0.53 3.50 10.58
C ARG A 201 0.09 2.18 9.98
N LEU A 202 -0.75 1.45 10.71
CA LEU A 202 -1.54 0.35 10.19
C LEU A 202 -2.73 0.94 9.43
N ILE A 203 -2.93 0.52 8.19
CA ILE A 203 -4.23 0.64 7.50
C ILE A 203 -4.72 -0.80 7.30
N ASN A 204 -5.76 -1.17 8.04
CA ASN A 204 -6.43 -2.47 7.93
C ASN A 204 -7.74 -2.31 7.16
N ARG A 205 -7.91 -3.08 6.09
CA ARG A 205 -9.14 -3.17 5.31
C ARG A 205 -9.75 -4.55 5.52
N ASN A 206 -10.91 -4.61 6.16
CA ASN A 206 -11.70 -5.83 6.24
C ASN A 206 -12.74 -5.76 5.12
N ILE A 207 -12.70 -6.72 4.20
CA ILE A 207 -13.53 -6.73 3.00
C ILE A 207 -14.34 -8.01 3.02
N ILE A 208 -15.66 -7.92 2.85
CA ILE A 208 -16.61 -9.05 2.89
C ILE A 208 -17.54 -8.93 1.68
#